data_AF-A0A5E4N2H8-F1
#
_entry.id   AF-A0A5E4N2H8-F1
#
_cell.length_a   1.000
_cell.length_b   1.000
_cell.length_c   1.000
_cell.angle_alpha   90.00
_cell.angle_beta   90.00
_cell.angle_gamma   90.00
#
_symmetry.space_group_name_H-M   'P 1'
#
loop_
_entity.id
_entity.type
_entity.pdbx_description
1 polymer ?
#
loop_
_entity_poly.entity_id
_entity_poly.type
_entity_poly.pdbx_seq_one_letter_code
_entity_poly.pdbx_strand_id
1 'polypeptide(L)'
;KNLHKYESSNDFVELLPFVVKTLEAIYSTWGVPSSIDANVLLKSVLDSEFLVSLYDTKIFFAFGMPVCKQLQKERTDLKNNLSTIELLVNTLKEMRQDAEKEFHILTFHTFFN
;
A
#
# COMPACT_ATOMS: atom_id res chain seq x y z
N LYS A 1 -11.43 14.89 3.86
CA LYS A 1 -9.94 14.91 3.78
C LYS A 1 -9.32 13.51 3.74
N ASN A 2 -9.69 12.59 4.64
CA ASN A 2 -9.13 11.22 4.63
C ASN A 2 -9.64 10.35 3.47
N LEU A 3 -10.89 10.55 3.02
CA LEU A 3 -11.46 9.82 1.88
C LEU A 3 -10.69 10.06 0.58
N HIS A 4 -10.46 11.32 0.21
CA HIS A 4 -9.65 11.66 -0.97
C HIS A 4 -8.22 11.09 -0.91
N LYS A 5 -7.60 11.03 0.27
CA LYS A 5 -6.28 10.40 0.43
C LYS A 5 -6.32 8.89 0.15
N TYR A 6 -7.37 8.21 0.61
CA TYR A 6 -7.58 6.80 0.31
C TYR A 6 -7.83 6.56 -1.17
N GLU A 7 -8.73 7.33 -1.78
CA GLU A 7 -9.05 7.25 -3.22
C GLU A 7 -7.77 7.45 -4.04
N SER A 8 -7.01 8.52 -3.80
CA SER A 8 -5.75 8.77 -4.52
C SER A 8 -4.71 7.65 -4.31
N SER A 9 -4.57 7.10 -3.11
CA SER A 9 -3.65 5.99 -2.84
C SER A 9 -4.10 4.71 -3.54
N ASN A 10 -5.40 4.43 -3.56
CA ASN A 10 -5.96 3.27 -4.22
C ASN A 10 -5.82 3.37 -5.74
N ASP A 11 -6.17 4.53 -6.32
CA ASP A 11 -6.05 4.83 -7.74
C ASP A 11 -4.58 4.71 -8.18
N PHE A 12 -3.64 5.24 -7.39
CA PHE A 12 -2.22 5.12 -7.71
C PHE A 12 -1.75 3.65 -7.73
N VAL A 13 -2.16 2.83 -6.75
CA VAL A 13 -1.83 1.40 -6.73
C VAL A 13 -2.42 0.67 -7.95
N GLU A 14 -3.64 1.01 -8.35
CA GLU A 14 -4.28 0.44 -9.54
C GLU A 14 -3.58 0.83 -10.85
N LEU A 15 -3.09 2.07 -10.92
CA LEU A 15 -2.42 2.61 -12.10
C LEU A 15 -0.93 2.28 -12.16
N LEU A 16 -0.31 1.88 -11.05
CA LEU A 16 1.13 1.62 -10.94
C LEU A 16 1.67 0.68 -12.03
N PRO A 17 1.00 -0.45 -12.40
CA PRO A 17 1.49 -1.32 -13.48
C PRO A 17 1.57 -0.62 -14.83
N PHE A 18 0.66 0.32 -15.11
CA PHE A 18 0.68 1.11 -16.34
C PHE A 18 1.77 2.17 -16.30
N VAL A 19 2.01 2.79 -15.15
CA VAL A 19 3.13 3.72 -14.93
C VAL A 19 4.46 3.01 -15.20
N VAL A 20 4.67 1.82 -14.60
CA VAL A 20 5.89 1.01 -14.81
C VAL A 20 6.09 0.70 -16.28
N LYS A 21 5.08 0.12 -16.95
CA LYS A 21 5.15 -0.19 -18.39
C LYS A 21 5.47 1.02 -19.26
N THR A 22 4.91 2.18 -18.91
CA THR A 22 5.14 3.41 -19.66
C THR A 22 6.57 3.91 -19.49
N LEU A 23 7.10 3.87 -18.27
CA LEU A 23 8.48 4.27 -17.99
C LEU A 23 9.50 3.34 -18.67
N GLU A 24 9.22 2.02 -18.69
CA GLU A 24 10.02 1.03 -19.43
C GLU A 24 9.99 1.30 -20.95
N ALA A 25 8.82 1.63 -21.51
CA ALA A 25 8.68 1.98 -22.92
C ALA A 25 9.46 3.26 -23.28
N ILE A 26 9.40 4.30 -22.43
CA ILE A 26 10.16 5.54 -22.64
C ILE A 26 11.66 5.25 -22.62
N TYR A 27 12.14 4.48 -21.62
CA TYR A 27 13.56 4.14 -21.50
C TYR A 27 14.08 3.37 -22.71
N SER A 28 13.34 2.36 -23.16
CA SER A 28 13.72 1.53 -24.31
C SER A 28 13.64 2.29 -25.65
N THR A 29 12.71 3.22 -25.81
CA THR A 29 12.50 3.94 -27.07
C THR A 29 13.46 5.11 -27.26
N TRP A 30 13.75 5.87 -26.21
CA TRP A 30 14.45 7.16 -26.34
C TRP A 30 15.94 7.11 -25.95
N GLY A 31 16.37 6.10 -25.20
CA GLY A 31 17.77 5.94 -24.81
C GLY A 31 18.30 7.00 -23.82
N VAL A 32 19.54 6.79 -23.36
CA VAL A 32 20.08 7.35 -22.10
C VAL A 32 20.78 8.71 -22.24
N PRO A 33 20.24 9.69 -22.99
CA PRO A 33 20.19 10.99 -22.34
C PRO A 33 18.77 11.52 -22.20
N SER A 34 17.87 11.17 -23.12
CA SER A 34 16.51 11.72 -23.16
C SER A 34 15.54 11.04 -22.18
N SER A 35 15.91 9.89 -21.59
CA SER A 35 15.06 9.12 -20.68
C SER A 35 15.64 8.92 -19.27
N ILE A 36 16.65 9.69 -18.87
CA ILE A 36 17.31 9.53 -17.56
C ILE A 36 16.31 9.68 -16.41
N ASP A 37 15.48 10.73 -16.45
CA ASP A 37 14.49 10.99 -15.39
C ASP A 37 13.43 9.88 -15.30
N ALA A 38 13.00 9.34 -16.46
CA ALA A 38 12.07 8.21 -16.51
C ALA A 38 12.68 6.95 -15.89
N ASN A 39 13.97 6.71 -16.10
CA ASN A 39 14.69 5.58 -15.50
C ASN A 39 14.88 5.75 -13.99
N VAL A 40 15.20 6.96 -13.54
CA VAL A 40 15.30 7.28 -12.10
C VAL A 40 13.95 7.03 -11.44
N LEU A 41 12.86 7.56 -12.01
CA LEU A 41 11.52 7.36 -11.49
C LEU A 41 11.12 5.88 -11.50
N LEU A 42 11.43 5.13 -12.56
CA LEU A 42 11.17 3.69 -12.65
C LEU A 42 11.82 2.94 -11.48
N LYS A 43 13.10 3.24 -11.22
CA LYS A 43 13.82 2.66 -10.08
C LYS A 43 13.19 3.04 -8.75
N SER A 44 12.78 4.30 -8.58
CA SER A 44 12.12 4.77 -7.36
C SER A 44 10.77 4.11 -7.11
N VAL A 45 9.95 3.86 -8.15
CA VAL A 45 8.64 3.23 -7.97
C VAL A 45 8.72 1.71 -7.82
N LEU A 46 9.82 1.10 -8.25
CA LEU A 46 10.13 -0.33 -8.05
C LEU A 46 10.97 -0.59 -6.79
N ASP A 47 11.40 0.46 -6.11
CA ASP A 47 12.09 0.36 -4.84
C ASP A 47 11.22 -0.36 -3.79
N SER A 48 11.81 -1.32 -3.09
CA SER A 48 11.07 -2.17 -2.16
C SER A 48 10.55 -1.40 -0.95
N GLU A 49 11.30 -0.40 -0.45
CA GLU A 49 10.87 0.46 0.66
C GLU A 49 9.66 1.29 0.24
N PHE A 50 9.69 1.85 -0.98
CA PHE A 50 8.55 2.57 -1.55
C PHE A 50 7.31 1.67 -1.70
N LEU A 51 7.48 0.49 -2.31
CA LEU A 51 6.36 -0.44 -2.56
C LEU A 51 5.72 -0.89 -1.24
N VAL A 52 6.52 -1.31 -0.26
CA VAL A 52 6.02 -1.70 1.06
C VAL A 52 5.25 -0.55 1.70
N SER A 53 5.83 0.65 1.72
CA SER A 53 5.19 1.85 2.27
C SER A 53 3.85 2.18 1.60
N LEU A 54 3.78 2.02 0.28
CA LEU A 54 2.57 2.27 -0.50
C LEU A 54 1.45 1.27 -0.16
N TYR A 55 1.77 -0.03 -0.13
CA TYR A 55 0.79 -1.08 0.17
C TYR A 55 0.33 -1.03 1.62
N ASP A 56 1.22 -0.76 2.58
CA ASP A 56 0.86 -0.57 3.99
C ASP A 56 -0.08 0.62 4.18
N THR A 57 0.22 1.73 3.50
CA THR A 57 -0.65 2.92 3.51
C THR A 57 -2.04 2.60 2.97
N LYS A 58 -2.12 1.83 1.87
CA LYS A 58 -3.40 1.39 1.29
C LYS A 58 -4.19 0.52 2.27
N ILE A 59 -3.55 -0.45 2.93
CA ILE A 59 -4.19 -1.30 3.94
C ILE A 59 -4.70 -0.44 5.10
N PHE A 60 -3.87 0.45 5.64
CA PHE A 60 -4.27 1.31 6.75
C PHE A 60 -5.52 2.13 6.42
N PHE A 61 -5.57 2.72 5.22
CA PHE A 61 -6.77 3.44 4.80
C PHE A 61 -7.98 2.52 4.57
N ALA A 62 -7.80 1.34 3.98
CA ALA A 62 -8.89 0.40 3.74
C ALA A 62 -9.59 -0.04 5.04
N PHE A 63 -8.83 -0.28 6.11
CA PHE A 63 -9.38 -0.66 7.43
C PHE A 63 -9.82 0.55 8.27
N GLY A 64 -9.13 1.69 8.14
CA GLY A 64 -9.47 2.91 8.88
C GLY A 64 -10.70 3.65 8.32
N MET A 65 -10.98 3.55 7.02
CA MET A 65 -12.07 4.28 6.36
C MET A 65 -13.47 3.86 6.87
N PRO A 66 -13.81 2.57 6.98
CA PRO A 66 -15.09 2.14 7.54
C PRO A 66 -15.34 2.69 8.95
N VAL A 67 -14.31 2.67 9.81
CA VAL A 67 -14.38 3.21 11.18
C VAL A 67 -14.62 4.71 11.15
N CYS A 68 -13.85 5.44 10.34
CA CYS A 68 -14.03 6.88 10.18
C CYS A 68 -15.46 7.21 9.75
N LYS A 69 -16.02 6.48 8.76
CA LYS A 69 -17.39 6.65 8.29
C LYS A 69 -18.43 6.33 9.38
N GLN A 70 -18.20 5.31 10.20
CA GLN A 70 -19.10 4.95 11.29
C GLN A 70 -19.10 5.99 12.41
N LEU A 71 -17.94 6.49 12.83
CA LEU A 71 -17.81 7.49 13.89
C LEU A 71 -18.33 8.87 13.50
N GLN A 72 -18.41 9.17 12.20
CA GLN A 72 -18.89 10.46 11.69
C GLN A 72 -20.43 10.54 11.57
N LYS A 73 -21.19 9.48 11.90
CA LYS A 73 -22.66 9.52 11.84
C LYS A 73 -23.23 10.27 13.05
N GLU A 74 -24.24 11.12 12.82
CA GLU A 74 -24.90 11.93 13.87
C GLU A 74 -25.51 11.09 14.99
N ARG A 75 -26.00 9.89 14.68
CA ARG A 75 -26.47 8.90 15.65
C ARG A 75 -25.62 7.65 15.53
N THR A 76 -24.68 7.50 16.45
CA THR A 76 -23.70 6.43 16.44
C THR A 76 -23.82 5.60 17.72
N ASP A 77 -23.96 4.29 17.57
CA ASP A 77 -23.84 3.35 18.68
C ASP A 77 -22.35 3.14 19.01
N LEU A 78 -21.90 3.81 20.06
CA LEU A 78 -20.50 3.76 20.50
C LEU A 78 -20.06 2.36 20.95
N LYS A 79 -20.97 1.53 21.49
CA LYS A 79 -20.64 0.18 21.96
C LYS A 79 -20.36 -0.73 20.77
N ASN A 80 -21.23 -0.70 19.77
CA ASN A 80 -21.03 -1.46 18.54
C ASN A 80 -19.80 -0.97 17.76
N ASN A 81 -19.58 0.34 17.70
CA ASN A 81 -18.37 0.88 17.08
C ASN A 81 -17.08 0.45 17.80
N LEU A 82 -17.07 0.45 19.14
CA LEU A 82 -15.92 -0.01 19.91
C LEU A 82 -15.59 -1.47 19.60
N SER A 83 -16.60 -2.35 19.59
CA SER A 83 -16.41 -3.76 19.22
C SER A 83 -15.88 -3.94 17.79
N THR A 84 -16.31 -3.09 16.85
CA THR A 84 -15.82 -3.09 15.47
C THR A 84 -14.36 -2.64 15.39
N ILE A 85 -13.99 -1.60 16.15
CA ILE A 85 -12.61 -1.11 16.22
C ILE A 85 -11.69 -2.17 16.84
N GLU A 86 -12.12 -2.82 17.91
CA GLU A 86 -11.35 -3.90 18.55
C GLU A 86 -11.12 -5.07 17.59
N LEU A 87 -12.15 -5.48 16.85
CA LEU A 87 -12.02 -6.50 15.81
C LEU A 87 -11.00 -6.10 14.74
N LEU A 88 -11.09 -4.87 14.21
CA LEU A 88 -10.16 -4.37 13.19
C LEU A 88 -8.72 -4.32 13.71
N VAL A 89 -8.50 -3.87 14.95
CA VAL A 89 -7.17 -3.86 15.57
C VAL A 89 -6.62 -5.28 15.70
N ASN A 90 -7.44 -6.26 16.08
CA ASN A 90 -7.02 -7.65 16.18
C ASN A 90 -6.68 -8.23 14.80
N THR A 91 -7.51 -7.99 13.78
CA THR A 91 -7.22 -8.40 12.40
C THR A 91 -5.91 -7.79 11.90
N LEU A 92 -5.66 -6.51 12.14
CA LEU A 92 -4.40 -5.86 11.74
C LEU A 92 -3.18 -6.44 12.48
N LYS A 93 -3.33 -6.84 13.74
CA LYS A 93 -2.27 -7.52 14.50
C LYS A 93 -1.97 -8.90 13.94
N GLU A 94 -3.00 -9.68 13.61
CA GLU A 94 -2.86 -11.00 12.98
C GLU A 94 -2.17 -10.88 11.63
N MET A 95 -2.63 -9.97 10.76
CA MET A 95 -1.98 -9.70 9.47
C MET A 95 -0.50 -9.33 9.63
N ARG A 96 -0.16 -8.50 10.62
CA ARG A 96 1.24 -8.14 10.90
C ARG A 96 2.06 -9.35 11.32
N GLN A 97 1.54 -10.21 12.19
CA GLN A 97 2.23 -11.42 12.63
C GLN A 97 2.43 -12.40 11.47
N ASP A 98 1.44 -12.53 10.59
CA ASP A 98 1.56 -13.42 9.42
C ASP A 98 2.56 -12.87 8.41
N ALA A 99 2.58 -11.55 8.16
CA ALA A 99 3.59 -10.91 7.33
C ALA A 99 5.02 -11.13 7.90
N GLU A 100 5.19 -11.06 9.22
CA GLU A 100 6.48 -11.30 9.86
C GLU A 100 6.95 -12.75 9.70
N LYS A 101 6.04 -13.73 9.85
CA LYS A 101 6.34 -15.15 9.59
C LYS A 101 6.74 -15.39 8.14
N GLU A 102 5.98 -14.87 7.18
CA GLU A 102 6.27 -15.00 5.75
C GLU A 102 7.62 -14.36 5.39
N PHE A 103 7.93 -13.19 5.95
CA PHE A 103 9.23 -12.55 5.76
C PHE A 103 10.38 -13.42 6.28
N HIS A 104 10.21 -14.08 7.43
CA HIS A 104 11.21 -15.00 7.97
C HIS A 104 11.40 -16.23 7.07
N ILE A 105 10.32 -16.77 6.50
CA ILE A 105 10.38 -17.90 5.57
C ILE A 105 11.14 -17.51 4.29
N LEU A 106 10.78 -16.36 3.69
CA LEU A 106 11.40 -15.88 2.46
C LEU A 106 12.89 -15.57 2.65
N THR A 107 13.25 -14.91 3.75
CA THR A 107 14.67 -14.64 4.06
C THR A 107 15.44 -15.92 4.32
N PHE A 108 14.89 -16.88 5.08
CA PHE A 108 15.51 -18.18 5.27
C PHE A 108 15.76 -18.90 3.94
N HIS A 109 14.75 -18.98 3.07
CA HIS A 109 14.89 -19.64 1.77
C HIS A 109 15.87 -18.91 0.84
N THR A 110 15.94 -17.59 0.88
CA THR A 110 16.79 -16.80 -0.05
C THR A 110 18.27 -16.87 0.32
N PHE A 111 18.60 -17.01 1.61
CA PHE A 111 19.99 -16.95 2.08
C PHE A 111 20.59 -18.30 2.49
N PHE A 112 19.77 -19.33 2.72
CA PHE A 112 20.22 -20.62 3.27
C PHE A 112 19.83 -21.86 2.44
N ASN A 113 19.13 -21.70 1.31
CA ASN A 113 18.95 -22.74 0.28
C ASN A 113 19.61 -22.31 -1.03
#